data_AF-A0A1H4I5U5-F1
#
_entry.id   AF-A0A1H4I5U5-F1
#
_cell.length_a   1.000
_cell.length_b   1.000
_cell.length_c   1.000
_cell.angle_alpha   90.00
_cell.angle_beta   90.00
_cell.angle_gamma   90.00
#
_symmetry.space_group_name_H-M   'P 1'
#
loop_
_entity.id
_entity.type
_entity.pdbx_description
1 polymer ?
#
loop_
_entity_poly.entity_id
_entity_poly.type
_entity_poly.pdbx_seq_one_letter_code
_entity_poly.pdbx_strand_id
1 'polypeptide(L)'
;MTEATSIELARLRQTGYLYQSTDYVEAFSVPALRLAERLWEDVTGFHNGPYFLPESSPLPGWFLAAVRGFPIRGVEAGWPQFARYWDPINWPALVSEHPEGLVWGKPEHAAMYTQLWDWGTREGLAPWLDVFLFVSADARIEVAVSSFGLTTNQQLTDARIAREVEAIFTAHGFADAWRFDDSQPQWELD
;
A
#
# COMPACT_ATOMS: atom_id res chain seq x y z
N MET A 1 -28.34 -0.54 -6.23
CA MET A 1 -27.49 -1.50 -6.95
C MET A 1 -27.97 -1.61 -8.39
N THR A 2 -27.06 -1.53 -9.37
CA THR A 2 -27.43 -1.71 -10.79
C THR A 2 -27.47 -3.20 -11.14
N GLU A 3 -28.27 -3.57 -12.14
CA GLU A 3 -28.34 -4.95 -12.64
C GLU A 3 -26.94 -5.48 -13.06
N ALA A 4 -26.12 -4.61 -13.68
CA ALA A 4 -24.75 -4.94 -14.07
C ALA A 4 -23.85 -5.27 -12.87
N THR A 5 -23.97 -4.52 -11.77
CA THR A 5 -23.24 -4.80 -10.52
C THR A 5 -23.68 -6.15 -9.95
N SER A 6 -24.99 -6.44 -9.92
CA SER A 6 -25.50 -7.72 -9.41
C SER A 6 -25.04 -8.92 -10.23
N ILE A 7 -24.98 -8.80 -11.55
CA ILE A 7 -24.47 -9.86 -12.45
C ILE A 7 -22.99 -10.13 -12.18
N GLU A 8 -22.18 -9.07 -12.06
CA GLU A 8 -20.74 -9.21 -11.82
C GLU A 8 -20.45 -9.82 -10.45
N LEU A 9 -21.17 -9.40 -9.42
CA LEU A 9 -21.09 -9.99 -8.08
C LEU A 9 -21.46 -11.46 -8.08
N ALA A 10 -22.52 -11.84 -8.80
CA ALA A 10 -22.92 -13.25 -8.91
C ALA A 10 -21.82 -14.09 -9.58
N ARG A 11 -21.13 -13.55 -10.58
CA ARG A 11 -19.99 -14.20 -11.24
C ARG A 11 -18.80 -14.34 -10.30
N LEU A 12 -18.40 -13.29 -9.60
CA LEU A 12 -17.28 -13.32 -8.64
C LEU A 12 -17.53 -14.22 -7.42
N ARG A 13 -18.80 -14.40 -7.02
CA ARG A 13 -19.13 -15.38 -5.97
C ARG A 13 -18.90 -16.83 -6.43
N GLN A 14 -19.05 -17.12 -7.72
CA GLN A 14 -18.83 -18.46 -8.26
C GLN A 14 -17.35 -18.84 -8.36
N THR A 15 -16.44 -17.86 -8.41
CA THR A 15 -14.99 -18.11 -8.48
C THR A 15 -14.36 -18.39 -7.12
N GLY A 16 -15.10 -18.23 -6.02
CA GLY A 16 -14.60 -18.51 -4.67
C GLY A 16 -13.61 -17.48 -4.12
N TYR A 17 -13.38 -16.36 -4.83
CA TYR A 17 -12.44 -15.31 -4.42
C TYR A 17 -12.95 -14.42 -3.28
N LEU A 18 -14.24 -14.48 -2.97
CA LEU A 18 -14.88 -13.59 -2.00
C LEU A 18 -15.04 -14.28 -0.64
N TYR A 19 -14.08 -14.03 0.26
CA TYR A 19 -14.26 -14.22 1.71
C TYR A 19 -14.87 -12.98 2.40
N GLN A 20 -15.03 -11.88 1.66
CA GLN A 20 -15.56 -10.61 2.16
C GLN A 20 -17.10 -10.64 2.29
N SER A 21 -17.64 -9.80 3.17
CA SER A 21 -19.09 -9.67 3.34
C SER A 21 -19.75 -9.14 2.06
N THR A 22 -21.00 -9.52 1.83
CA THR A 22 -21.81 -9.03 0.70
C THR A 22 -21.79 -7.50 0.60
N ASP A 23 -21.98 -6.82 1.73
CA ASP A 23 -22.06 -5.35 1.79
C ASP A 23 -20.73 -4.69 1.38
N TYR A 24 -19.58 -5.31 1.69
CA TYR A 24 -18.27 -4.82 1.31
C TYR A 24 -18.07 -4.85 -0.22
N VAL A 25 -18.44 -5.97 -0.85
CA VAL A 25 -18.30 -6.12 -2.31
C VAL A 25 -19.32 -5.26 -3.06
N GLU A 26 -20.51 -5.06 -2.49
CA GLU A 26 -21.56 -4.20 -3.07
C GLU A 26 -21.17 -2.71 -3.12
N ALA A 27 -20.19 -2.28 -2.33
CA ALA A 27 -19.65 -0.92 -2.41
C ALA A 27 -18.88 -0.67 -3.72
N PHE A 28 -18.39 -1.72 -4.39
CA PHE A 28 -17.53 -1.60 -5.56
C PHE A 28 -18.33 -1.26 -6.83
N SER A 29 -17.77 -0.33 -7.61
CA SER A 29 -18.18 -0.11 -8.98
C SER A 29 -17.80 -1.29 -9.88
N VAL A 30 -18.51 -1.46 -11.01
CA VAL A 30 -18.17 -2.53 -11.98
C VAL A 30 -16.72 -2.41 -12.50
N PRO A 31 -16.19 -1.21 -12.83
CA PRO A 31 -14.77 -1.07 -13.16
C PRO A 31 -13.83 -1.54 -12.04
N ALA A 32 -14.15 -1.24 -10.78
CA ALA A 32 -13.34 -1.67 -9.64
C ALA A 32 -13.31 -3.19 -9.48
N LEU A 33 -14.47 -3.84 -9.59
CA LEU A 33 -14.57 -5.30 -9.54
C LEU A 33 -13.72 -5.98 -10.61
N ARG A 34 -13.78 -5.48 -11.85
CA ARG A 34 -12.98 -6.00 -12.97
C ARG A 34 -11.49 -5.77 -12.79
N LEU A 35 -11.10 -4.58 -12.32
CA LEU A 35 -9.70 -4.27 -12.03
C LEU A 35 -9.15 -5.18 -10.92
N ALA A 36 -9.90 -5.31 -9.82
CA ALA A 36 -9.54 -6.15 -8.69
C ALA A 36 -9.38 -7.61 -9.08
N GLU A 37 -10.34 -8.17 -9.83
CA GLU A 37 -10.22 -9.54 -10.33
C GLU A 37 -8.99 -9.70 -11.23
N ARG A 38 -8.80 -8.80 -12.21
CA ARG A 38 -7.68 -8.93 -13.13
C ARG A 38 -6.33 -8.89 -12.42
N LEU A 39 -6.17 -7.97 -11.47
CA LEU A 39 -4.95 -7.88 -10.66
C LEU A 39 -4.79 -9.08 -9.75
N TRP A 40 -5.89 -9.59 -9.18
CA TRP A 40 -5.89 -10.79 -8.34
C TRP A 40 -5.50 -12.06 -9.11
N GLU A 41 -5.99 -12.24 -10.34
CA GLU A 41 -5.60 -13.33 -11.23
C GLU A 41 -4.10 -13.29 -11.57
N ASP A 42 -3.58 -12.09 -11.85
CA ASP A 42 -2.16 -11.88 -12.17
C ASP A 42 -1.24 -12.31 -11.01
N VAL A 43 -1.67 -12.14 -9.75
CA VAL A 43 -0.84 -12.40 -8.55
C VAL A 43 -1.12 -13.74 -7.87
N THR A 44 -2.31 -14.31 -7.99
CA THR A 44 -2.62 -15.64 -7.42
C THR A 44 -2.00 -16.80 -8.20
N GLY A 45 -1.58 -16.57 -9.45
CA GLY A 45 -0.77 -17.53 -10.20
C GLY A 45 0.69 -17.64 -9.73
N PHE A 46 1.09 -16.87 -8.71
CA PHE A 46 2.45 -16.84 -8.22
C PHE A 46 2.79 -18.02 -7.31
N HIS A 47 3.75 -18.83 -7.74
CA HIS A 47 4.39 -19.85 -6.92
C HIS A 47 5.91 -19.73 -7.05
N ASN A 48 6.60 -19.53 -5.92
CA ASN A 48 8.06 -19.52 -5.73
C ASN A 48 8.86 -18.52 -6.59
N GLY A 49 9.50 -17.53 -5.94
CA GLY A 49 10.47 -16.62 -6.57
C GLY A 49 10.22 -15.16 -6.19
N PRO A 50 10.81 -14.17 -6.88
CA PRO A 50 10.34 -12.79 -6.91
C PRO A 50 9.33 -12.59 -8.05
N TYR A 51 8.19 -11.94 -7.78
CA TYR A 51 7.20 -11.57 -8.80
C TYR A 51 7.28 -10.08 -9.11
N PHE A 52 7.24 -9.69 -10.38
CA PHE A 52 7.18 -8.30 -10.80
C PHE A 52 5.90 -8.10 -11.61
N LEU A 53 5.23 -6.96 -11.43
CA LEU A 53 4.10 -6.62 -12.27
C LEU A 53 4.53 -6.57 -13.74
N PRO A 54 3.85 -7.29 -14.64
CA PRO A 54 4.20 -7.27 -16.06
C PRO A 54 3.83 -5.92 -16.67
N GLU A 55 4.51 -5.52 -17.76
CA GLU A 55 4.16 -4.31 -18.51
C GLU A 55 2.75 -4.37 -19.12
N SER A 56 2.16 -5.58 -19.22
CA SER A 56 0.77 -5.81 -19.65
C SER A 56 -0.27 -5.71 -18.53
N SER A 57 0.15 -5.39 -17.29
CA SER A 57 -0.77 -5.15 -16.17
C SER A 57 -1.79 -4.06 -16.52
N PRO A 58 -3.03 -4.12 -16.04
CA PRO A 58 -4.04 -3.09 -16.29
C PRO A 58 -3.74 -1.74 -15.62
N LEU A 59 -2.64 -1.63 -14.85
CA LEU A 59 -2.25 -0.42 -14.13
C LEU A 59 -1.66 0.64 -15.07
N PRO A 60 -1.76 1.94 -14.72
CA PRO A 60 -1.18 3.02 -15.50
C PRO A 60 0.34 2.88 -15.67
N GLY A 61 0.86 3.31 -16.83
CA GLY A 61 2.29 3.21 -17.13
C GLY A 61 3.21 3.95 -16.13
N TRP A 62 2.75 5.06 -15.55
CA TRP A 62 3.49 5.78 -14.50
C TRP A 62 3.62 4.93 -13.23
N PHE A 63 2.59 4.15 -12.88
CA PHE A 63 2.61 3.27 -11.71
C PHE A 63 3.61 2.14 -11.95
N LEU A 64 3.53 1.50 -13.12
CA LEU A 64 4.45 0.43 -13.52
C LEU A 64 5.90 0.91 -13.59
N ALA A 65 6.14 2.17 -13.98
CA ALA A 65 7.47 2.77 -13.94
C ALA A 65 7.98 2.98 -12.51
N ALA A 66 7.13 3.44 -11.59
CA ALA A 66 7.49 3.71 -10.21
C ALA A 66 7.87 2.44 -9.42
N VAL A 67 7.19 1.32 -9.69
CA VAL A 67 7.44 0.04 -9.02
C VAL A 67 8.42 -0.86 -9.79
N ARG A 68 8.95 -0.39 -10.92
CA ARG A 68 9.85 -1.16 -11.79
C ARG A 68 11.10 -1.61 -11.03
N GLY A 69 11.36 -2.92 -11.03
CA GLY A 69 12.53 -3.49 -10.38
C GLY A 69 12.33 -3.83 -8.89
N PHE A 70 11.16 -3.54 -8.32
CA PHE A 70 10.77 -3.99 -7.00
C PHE A 70 9.82 -5.19 -7.10
N PRO A 71 10.13 -6.33 -6.48
CA PRO A 71 9.24 -7.47 -6.51
C PRO A 71 8.08 -7.30 -5.52
N ILE A 72 6.91 -7.81 -5.87
CA ILE A 72 5.82 -8.01 -4.93
C ILE A 72 6.30 -9.00 -3.87
N ARG A 73 6.20 -8.58 -2.60
CA ARG A 73 6.71 -9.32 -1.43
C ARG A 73 5.69 -10.31 -0.86
N GLY A 74 4.41 -10.13 -1.20
CA GLY A 74 3.33 -11.02 -0.77
C GLY A 74 1.95 -10.44 -1.04
N VAL A 75 0.93 -11.25 -0.81
CA VAL A 75 -0.48 -10.87 -0.77
C VAL A 75 -1.08 -11.60 0.43
N GLU A 76 -1.50 -10.87 1.47
CA GLU A 76 -1.74 -11.41 2.82
C GLU A 76 -3.15 -11.15 3.35
N ALA A 77 -3.78 -10.05 2.95
CA ALA A 77 -5.10 -9.61 3.39
C ALA A 77 -6.26 -10.19 2.57
N GLY A 78 -5.98 -11.06 1.60
CA GLY A 78 -6.98 -11.59 0.68
C GLY A 78 -7.48 -10.54 -0.32
N TRP A 79 -8.48 -10.90 -1.14
CA TRP A 79 -9.10 -9.95 -2.07
C TRP A 79 -9.71 -8.76 -1.30
N PRO A 80 -9.56 -7.50 -1.77
CA PRO A 80 -9.04 -7.05 -3.08
C PRO A 80 -7.58 -6.58 -3.03
N GLN A 81 -6.78 -7.03 -2.06
CA GLN A 81 -5.34 -6.76 -2.06
C GLN A 81 -4.70 -7.43 -3.27
N PHE A 82 -3.79 -6.78 -3.99
CA PHE A 82 -3.08 -7.45 -5.09
C PHE A 82 -1.56 -7.37 -4.96
N ALA A 83 -1.03 -6.54 -4.05
CA ALA A 83 0.41 -6.45 -3.84
C ALA A 83 0.74 -6.02 -2.42
N ARG A 84 1.96 -6.36 -2.00
CA ARG A 84 2.67 -5.78 -0.88
C ARG A 84 4.07 -5.40 -1.36
N TYR A 85 4.51 -4.19 -1.05
CA TYR A 85 5.87 -3.73 -1.29
C TYR A 85 6.52 -3.37 0.03
N TRP A 86 7.79 -3.71 0.16
CA TRP A 86 8.61 -3.34 1.32
C TRP A 86 9.96 -2.83 0.81
N ASP A 87 9.87 -1.80 -0.02
CA ASP A 87 10.96 -1.29 -0.84
C ASP A 87 10.92 0.26 -0.79
N PRO A 88 12.03 0.97 -1.07
CA PRO A 88 12.13 2.43 -0.94
C PRO A 88 11.44 3.17 -2.11
N ILE A 89 10.15 2.92 -2.28
CA ILE A 89 9.27 3.58 -3.24
C ILE A 89 8.64 4.79 -2.55
N ASN A 90 8.77 5.98 -3.15
CA ASN A 90 8.23 7.23 -2.59
C ASN A 90 6.71 7.32 -2.76
N TRP A 91 5.97 6.51 -1.99
CA TRP A 91 4.51 6.50 -1.98
C TRP A 91 3.89 7.87 -1.70
N PRO A 92 4.42 8.70 -0.77
CA PRO A 92 3.91 10.05 -0.56
C PRO A 92 3.92 10.92 -1.82
N ALA A 93 5.04 10.92 -2.58
CA ALA A 93 5.10 11.63 -3.85
C ALA A 93 4.12 11.03 -4.87
N LEU A 94 4.08 9.70 -5.01
CA LEU A 94 3.18 9.04 -5.98
C LEU A 94 1.70 9.35 -5.73
N VAL A 95 1.24 9.31 -4.48
CA VAL A 95 -0.15 9.64 -4.14
C VAL A 95 -0.44 11.12 -4.39
N SER A 96 0.53 12.00 -4.11
CA SER A 96 0.38 13.45 -4.38
C SER A 96 0.38 13.80 -5.86
N GLU A 97 1.17 13.10 -6.67
CA GLU A 97 1.32 13.34 -8.11
C GLU A 97 0.19 12.71 -8.94
N HIS A 98 -0.41 11.62 -8.44
CA HIS A 98 -1.44 10.83 -9.14
C HIS A 98 -2.71 10.57 -8.29
N PRO A 99 -3.35 11.59 -7.71
CA PRO A 99 -4.52 11.42 -6.83
C PRO A 99 -5.75 10.83 -7.53
N GLU A 100 -5.80 10.86 -8.87
CA GLU A 100 -6.83 10.23 -9.68
C GLU A 100 -6.71 8.70 -9.74
N GLY A 101 -5.50 8.16 -9.51
CA GLY A 101 -5.22 6.74 -9.58
C GLY A 101 -4.80 6.11 -8.26
N LEU A 102 -4.26 6.89 -7.33
CA LEU A 102 -3.82 6.46 -6.00
C LEU A 102 -4.50 7.26 -4.89
N VAL A 103 -4.78 6.57 -3.79
CA VAL A 103 -5.24 7.17 -2.54
C VAL A 103 -4.62 6.50 -1.35
N TRP A 104 -4.52 7.22 -0.24
CA TRP A 104 -4.21 6.61 1.04
C TRP A 104 -5.41 5.81 1.56
N GLY A 105 -5.16 4.60 2.05
CA GLY A 105 -6.19 3.80 2.73
C GLY A 105 -6.64 4.44 4.06
N LYS A 106 -5.75 5.20 4.70
CA LYS A 106 -6.03 6.07 5.86
C LYS A 106 -5.57 7.50 5.55
N PRO A 107 -6.42 8.35 4.92
CA PRO A 107 -6.05 9.72 4.52
C PRO A 107 -5.53 10.59 5.66
N GLU A 108 -6.01 10.35 6.89
CA GLU A 108 -5.57 11.03 8.10
C GLU A 108 -4.10 10.77 8.46
N HIS A 109 -3.48 9.70 7.93
CA HIS A 109 -2.05 9.39 8.14
C HIS A 109 -1.15 10.03 7.07
N ALA A 110 -1.72 10.57 5.98
CA ALA A 110 -0.98 11.02 4.80
C ALA A 110 0.11 12.05 5.13
N ALA A 111 -0.26 13.09 5.89
CA ALA A 111 0.65 14.19 6.21
C ALA A 111 1.84 13.73 7.06
N MET A 112 1.62 12.78 7.96
CA MET A 112 2.65 12.18 8.78
C MET A 112 3.65 11.38 7.93
N TYR A 113 3.17 10.52 7.03
CA TYR A 113 4.07 9.76 6.14
C TYR A 113 4.87 10.65 5.20
N THR A 114 4.27 11.72 4.66
CA THR A 114 5.01 12.72 3.89
C THR A 114 6.11 13.35 4.72
N GLN A 115 5.83 13.78 5.95
CA GLN A 115 6.83 14.41 6.81
C GLN A 115 7.96 13.45 7.21
N LEU A 116 7.64 12.20 7.53
CA LEU A 116 8.63 11.15 7.82
C LEU A 116 9.55 10.90 6.63
N TRP A 117 8.97 10.80 5.43
CA TRP A 117 9.72 10.60 4.19
C TRP A 117 10.65 11.78 3.87
N ASP A 118 10.13 13.00 3.94
CA ASP A 118 10.88 14.23 3.66
C ASP A 118 12.02 14.43 4.65
N TRP A 119 11.77 14.19 5.94
CA TRP A 119 12.81 14.27 6.96
C TRP A 119 13.88 13.21 6.73
N GLY A 120 13.51 11.94 6.54
CA GLY A 120 14.46 10.86 6.30
C GLY A 120 15.34 11.15 5.07
N THR A 121 14.73 11.55 3.96
CA THR A 121 15.44 11.89 2.72
C THR A 121 16.41 13.07 2.92
N ARG A 122 15.96 14.14 3.60
CA ARG A 122 16.78 15.34 3.88
C ARG A 122 17.99 15.03 4.76
N GLU A 123 17.84 14.14 5.74
CA GLU A 123 18.93 13.68 6.59
C GLU A 123 19.84 12.65 5.89
N GLY A 124 19.58 12.32 4.62
CA GLY A 124 20.35 11.35 3.85
C GLY A 124 20.13 9.91 4.28
N LEU A 125 19.00 9.62 4.92
CA LEU A 125 18.53 8.26 5.22
C LEU A 125 17.78 7.72 4.00
N ALA A 126 17.60 6.39 3.93
CA ALA A 126 16.75 5.76 2.93
C ALA A 126 15.42 5.33 3.58
N PRO A 127 14.37 6.17 3.54
CA PRO A 127 13.05 5.78 4.02
C PRO A 127 12.44 4.69 3.14
N TRP A 128 11.65 3.84 3.76
CA TRP A 128 10.79 2.88 3.08
C TRP A 128 9.49 2.73 3.87
N LEU A 129 8.46 2.27 3.16
CA LEU A 129 7.15 1.97 3.73
C LEU A 129 6.81 0.53 3.37
N ASP A 130 6.28 -0.21 4.33
CA ASP A 130 5.62 -1.47 4.08
C ASP A 130 4.16 -1.19 3.67
N VAL A 131 3.88 -1.42 2.39
CA VAL A 131 2.64 -0.98 1.74
C VAL A 131 1.90 -2.16 1.18
N PHE A 132 0.67 -2.35 1.67
CA PHE A 132 -0.34 -3.16 1.03
C PHE A 132 -1.12 -2.33 0.00
N LEU A 133 -1.32 -2.89 -1.19
CA LEU A 133 -2.10 -2.25 -2.25
C LEU A 133 -3.41 -2.98 -2.46
N PHE A 134 -4.49 -2.24 -2.37
CA PHE A 134 -5.85 -2.71 -2.59
C PHE A 134 -6.48 -1.98 -3.78
N VAL A 135 -7.41 -2.63 -4.46
CA VAL A 135 -8.32 -1.90 -5.36
C VAL A 135 -9.46 -1.32 -4.52
N SER A 136 -9.67 -0.02 -4.61
CA SER A 136 -10.77 0.69 -3.95
C SER A 136 -12.10 0.44 -4.65
N ALA A 137 -13.19 0.79 -3.97
CA ALA A 137 -14.55 0.73 -4.53
C ALA A 137 -14.74 1.55 -5.83
N ASP A 138 -13.96 2.62 -6.01
CA ASP A 138 -14.03 3.52 -7.17
C ASP A 138 -12.93 3.27 -8.22
N ALA A 139 -12.27 2.11 -8.15
CA ALA A 139 -11.25 1.65 -9.11
C ALA A 139 -9.92 2.42 -9.06
N ARG A 140 -9.63 3.06 -7.92
CA ARG A 140 -8.31 3.58 -7.58
C ARG A 140 -7.51 2.51 -6.82
N ILE A 141 -6.23 2.75 -6.65
CA ILE A 141 -5.36 1.93 -5.83
C ILE A 141 -5.22 2.58 -4.45
N GLU A 142 -5.64 1.84 -3.43
CA GLU A 142 -5.48 2.21 -2.03
C GLU A 142 -4.09 1.78 -1.53
N VAL A 143 -3.35 2.75 -1.01
CA VAL A 143 -2.04 2.61 -0.37
C VAL A 143 -2.28 2.51 1.13
N ALA A 144 -2.24 1.29 1.66
CA ALA A 144 -2.35 1.02 3.09
C ALA A 144 -0.96 0.72 3.64
N VAL A 145 -0.49 1.55 4.56
CA VAL A 145 0.83 1.40 5.19
C VAL A 145 0.69 0.58 6.47
N SER A 146 1.48 -0.48 6.59
CA SER A 146 1.63 -1.27 7.82
C SER A 146 2.72 -0.70 8.73
N SER A 147 3.87 -0.36 8.13
CA SER A 147 5.04 0.08 8.86
C SER A 147 5.86 1.10 8.05
N PHE A 148 6.66 1.86 8.77
CA PHE A 148 7.65 2.78 8.23
C PHE A 148 9.02 2.41 8.78
N GLY A 149 10.06 2.51 7.94
CA GLY A 149 11.42 2.30 8.41
C GLY A 149 12.43 3.14 7.64
N LEU A 150 13.66 3.15 8.17
CA LEU A 150 14.77 3.96 7.67
C LEU A 150 16.01 3.11 7.64
N THR A 151 16.77 3.17 6.54
CA THR A 151 18.15 2.68 6.56
C THR A 151 19.09 3.82 6.93
N THR A 152 19.92 3.60 7.96
CA THR A 152 20.86 4.59 8.49
C THR A 152 22.02 4.87 7.55
N ASN A 153 22.49 6.11 7.55
CA ASN A 153 23.69 6.56 6.83
C ASN A 153 24.94 6.67 7.73
N GLN A 154 24.89 6.07 8.93
CA GLN A 154 25.94 6.10 9.97
C GLN A 154 26.21 7.48 10.61
N GLN A 155 25.61 8.57 10.13
CA GLN A 155 25.82 9.92 10.67
C GLN A 155 24.88 10.23 11.84
N LEU A 156 23.67 9.65 11.82
CA LEU A 156 22.71 9.75 12.91
C LEU A 156 22.75 8.51 13.80
N THR A 157 22.65 8.72 15.11
CA THR A 157 22.49 7.64 16.08
C THR A 157 21.04 7.15 16.07
N ASP A 158 20.84 5.87 16.36
CA ASP A 158 19.49 5.27 16.44
C ASP A 158 18.60 6.02 17.43
N ALA A 159 19.16 6.46 18.56
CA ALA A 159 18.45 7.26 19.56
C ALA A 159 18.01 8.65 19.05
N ARG A 160 18.74 9.24 18.09
CA ARG A 160 18.31 10.48 17.45
C ARG A 160 17.24 10.21 16.41
N ILE A 161 17.38 9.15 15.62
CA ILE A 161 16.38 8.75 14.64
C ILE A 161 15.04 8.48 15.33
N ALA A 162 15.04 7.63 16.37
CA ALA A 162 13.86 7.32 17.16
C ALA A 162 13.19 8.59 17.67
N ARG A 163 13.92 9.48 18.35
CA ARG A 163 13.35 10.73 18.89
C ARG A 163 12.67 11.60 17.85
N GLU A 164 13.25 11.75 16.66
CA GLU A 164 12.65 12.58 15.60
C GLU A 164 11.39 11.91 15.03
N VAL A 165 11.42 10.59 14.82
CA VAL A 165 10.26 9.83 14.36
C VAL A 165 9.12 9.92 15.38
N GLU A 166 9.41 9.75 16.67
CA GLU A 166 8.46 9.89 17.79
C GLU A 166 7.86 11.30 17.86
N ALA A 167 8.69 12.33 17.67
CA ALA A 167 8.23 13.71 17.65
C ALA A 167 7.27 13.97 16.49
N ILE A 168 7.53 13.38 15.30
CA ILE A 168 6.64 13.47 14.15
C ILE A 168 5.32 12.75 14.45
N PHE A 169 5.34 11.50 14.93
CA PHE A 169 4.12 10.78 15.33
C PHE A 169 3.28 11.58 16.33
N THR A 170 3.93 12.12 17.37
CA THR A 170 3.27 12.94 18.40
C THR A 170 2.64 14.20 17.82
N ALA A 171 3.34 14.90 16.92
CA ALA A 171 2.84 16.13 16.29
C ALA A 171 1.59 15.88 15.42
N HIS A 172 1.44 14.67 14.89
CA HIS A 172 0.25 14.25 14.12
C HIS A 172 -0.82 13.56 14.96
N GLY A 173 -0.65 13.49 16.29
CA GLY A 173 -1.65 12.94 17.21
C GLY A 173 -1.58 11.43 17.42
N PHE A 174 -0.47 10.79 17.05
CA PHE A 174 -0.28 9.33 17.15
C PHE A 174 0.64 8.93 18.31
N ALA A 175 0.84 9.77 19.32
CA ALA A 175 1.86 9.55 20.38
C ALA A 175 1.84 8.15 21.01
N ASP A 176 0.66 7.56 21.21
CA ASP A 176 0.46 6.24 21.85
C ASP A 176 0.00 5.15 20.86
N ALA A 177 0.04 5.42 19.56
CA ALA A 177 -0.50 4.53 18.52
C ALA A 177 0.59 3.87 17.68
N TRP A 178 1.83 3.84 18.15
CA TRP A 178 2.94 3.19 17.46
C TRP A 178 3.81 2.36 18.39
N ARG A 179 4.45 1.35 17.80
CA ARG A 179 5.47 0.54 18.44
C ARG A 179 6.71 0.43 17.55
N PHE A 180 7.88 0.46 18.18
CA PHE A 180 9.13 0.12 17.49
C PHE A 180 9.34 -1.40 17.57
N ASP A 181 9.59 -2.03 16.43
CA ASP A 181 9.99 -3.44 16.37
C ASP A 181 11.51 -3.54 16.31
N ASP A 182 12.15 -4.02 17.38
CA ASP A 182 13.61 -4.21 17.41
C ASP A 182 14.08 -5.34 16.49
N SER A 183 13.20 -6.27 16.09
CA SER A 183 13.52 -7.40 15.21
C SER A 183 13.62 -6.98 13.74
N GLN A 184 12.92 -5.91 13.38
CA GLN A 184 12.95 -5.25 12.08
C GLN A 184 12.91 -3.75 12.35
N PRO A 185 14.02 -2.98 12.25
CA PRO A 185 14.10 -1.61 12.76
C PRO A 185 13.11 -0.66 12.05
N GLN A 186 11.87 -0.67 12.53
CA GLN A 186 10.68 -0.11 11.90
C GLN A 186 9.68 0.30 12.96
N TRP A 187 8.84 1.26 12.60
CA TRP A 187 7.71 1.74 13.40
C TRP A 187 6.42 1.24 12.77
N GLU A 188 5.60 0.57 13.57
CA GLU A 188 4.27 0.09 13.18
C GLU A 188 3.22 0.93 13.89
N LEU A 189 2.13 1.26 13.19
CA LEU A 189 0.94 1.84 13.82
C LEU A 189 0.04 0.71 14.31
N ASP A 190 -0.49 0.86 15.53
CA ASP A 190 -1.47 -0.05 16.13
C ASP A 190 -2.88 0.09 15.49
#